data_AF-A0A9E8A2Z9-F1
#
_entry.id   AF-A0A9E8A2Z9-F1
#
_cell.length_a   1.000
_cell.length_b   1.000
_cell.length_c   1.000
_cell.angle_alpha   90.00
_cell.angle_beta   90.00
_cell.angle_gamma   90.00
#
_symmetry.space_group_name_H-M   'P 1'
#
loop_
_entity.id
_entity.type
_entity.pdbx_description
1 polymer ?
#
loop_
_entity_poly.entity_id
_entity_poly.type
_entity_poly.pdbx_seq_one_letter_code
_entity_poly.pdbx_strand_id
1 'polypeptide(L)'
;MPMLPISKLVAAAASFAVLGACTAAGPVPGTVEYAAATVSRAYDCGLPVDRSRIIARLDRQDRQRFVAANAGYAVKSYKAPHRCEASERERIKGEIGALARR
;
A
#
# COMPACT_ATOMS: atom_id res chain seq x y z
N MET A 1 41.17 -17.77 -19.52
CA MET A 1 40.04 -17.06 -18.89
C MET A 1 39.07 -16.67 -20.00
N PRO A 2 37.90 -17.32 -20.15
CA PRO A 2 36.98 -16.98 -21.24
C PRO A 2 36.24 -15.68 -20.92
N MET A 3 36.38 -14.67 -21.80
CA MET A 3 35.63 -13.42 -21.76
C MET A 3 34.19 -13.69 -22.19
N LEU A 4 33.23 -13.49 -21.27
CA LEU A 4 31.81 -13.53 -21.57
C LEU A 4 31.44 -12.37 -22.52
N PRO A 5 30.74 -12.63 -23.63
CA PRO A 5 30.42 -11.60 -24.62
C PRO A 5 29.44 -10.57 -24.04
N ILE A 6 29.81 -9.29 -24.15
CA ILE A 6 29.07 -8.10 -23.67
C ILE A 6 27.58 -8.15 -24.10
N SER A 7 27.29 -8.70 -25.27
CA SER A 7 25.93 -8.87 -25.80
C SER A 7 25.02 -9.74 -24.92
N LYS A 8 25.57 -10.74 -24.21
CA LYS A 8 24.80 -11.58 -23.28
C LYS A 8 24.52 -10.87 -21.96
N LEU A 9 25.41 -9.97 -21.53
CA LEU A 9 25.24 -9.15 -20.32
C LEU A 9 24.15 -8.09 -20.52
N VAL A 10 24.09 -7.46 -21.70
CA VAL A 10 23.06 -6.46 -22.02
C VAL A 10 21.66 -7.09 -22.14
N ALA A 11 21.56 -8.27 -22.74
CA ALA A 11 20.27 -8.99 -22.83
C ALA A 11 19.77 -9.43 -21.45
N ALA A 12 20.67 -9.90 -20.57
CA ALA A 12 20.31 -10.24 -19.19
C ALA A 12 19.88 -9.00 -18.40
N ALA A 13 20.59 -7.87 -18.52
CA ALA A 13 20.23 -6.62 -17.84
C ALA A 13 18.89 -6.05 -18.30
N ALA A 14 18.57 -6.13 -19.60
CA ALA A 14 17.27 -5.74 -20.13
C ALA A 14 16.12 -6.60 -19.58
N SER A 15 16.38 -7.90 -19.35
CA SER A 15 15.40 -8.83 -18.78
C SER A 15 15.05 -8.50 -17.33
N PHE A 16 16.02 -8.05 -16.52
CA PHE A 16 15.78 -7.63 -15.14
C PHE A 16 15.11 -6.25 -15.02
N ALA A 17 15.30 -5.35 -16.00
CA ALA A 17 14.66 -4.04 -15.99
C ALA A 17 13.13 -4.11 -16.22
N VAL A 18 12.66 -5.10 -16.99
CA VAL A 18 11.22 -5.30 -17.26
C VAL A 18 10.46 -5.81 -16.03
N LEU A 19 11.13 -6.53 -15.12
CA LEU A 19 10.53 -7.04 -13.87
C LEU A 19 10.34 -5.96 -12.79
N GLY A 20 11.04 -4.83 -12.88
CA GLY A 20 10.91 -3.71 -11.93
C GLY A 20 9.67 -2.84 -12.13
N ALA A 21 9.03 -2.92 -13.31
CA ALA A 21 7.87 -2.10 -13.68
C ALA A 21 6.52 -2.65 -13.16
N CYS A 22 6.50 -3.85 -12.57
CA CYS A 22 5.31 -4.40 -11.91
C CYS A 22 5.26 -4.08 -10.41
N THR A 23 5.91 -2.99 -9.97
CA THR A 23 5.58 -2.42 -8.67
C THR A 23 4.22 -1.74 -8.82
N ALA A 24 3.17 -2.38 -8.30
CA ALA A 24 1.86 -1.76 -8.23
C ALA A 24 2.02 -0.41 -7.52
N ALA A 25 1.97 0.68 -8.29
CA ALA A 25 2.05 2.03 -7.76
C ALA A 25 0.89 2.21 -6.78
N GLY A 26 1.17 2.07 -5.49
CA GLY A 26 0.22 2.31 -4.44
C GLY A 26 -0.15 3.80 -4.38
N PRO A 27 -1.27 4.15 -3.74
CA PRO A 27 -1.60 5.54 -3.50
C PRO A 27 -0.45 6.27 -2.77
N VAL A 28 -0.33 7.58 -2.99
CA VAL A 28 0.80 8.39 -2.51
C VAL A 28 0.59 8.80 -1.04
N PRO A 29 1.60 8.66 -0.15
CA PRO A 29 1.50 9.10 1.24
C PRO A 29 0.99 10.55 1.36
N GLY A 30 0.07 10.78 2.31
CA GLY A 30 -0.56 12.09 2.52
C GLY A 30 -1.85 12.33 1.70
N THR A 31 -2.19 11.43 0.77
CA THR A 31 -3.48 11.44 0.07
C THR A 31 -4.58 10.71 0.87
N VAL A 32 -5.83 11.00 0.54
CA VAL A 32 -7.00 10.32 1.12
C VAL A 32 -7.06 8.86 0.69
N GLU A 33 -6.66 8.59 -0.55
CA GLU A 33 -6.60 7.26 -1.14
C GLU A 33 -5.55 6.42 -0.41
N TYR A 34 -4.44 7.03 0.02
CA TYR A 34 -3.44 6.37 0.86
C TYR A 34 -4.01 6.03 2.23
N ALA A 35 -4.67 6.98 2.90
CA ALA A 35 -5.32 6.71 4.17
C ALA A 35 -6.34 5.57 4.05
N ALA A 36 -7.13 5.55 2.98
CA ALA A 36 -8.11 4.51 2.71
C ALA A 36 -7.44 3.14 2.47
N ALA A 37 -6.34 3.09 1.72
CA ALA A 37 -5.57 1.86 1.49
C ALA A 37 -4.89 1.35 2.76
N THR A 38 -4.28 2.22 3.55
CA THR A 38 -3.65 1.87 4.83
C THR A 38 -4.68 1.33 5.83
N VAL A 39 -5.88 1.91 5.91
CA VAL A 39 -6.97 1.39 6.74
C VAL A 39 -7.40 -0.01 6.27
N SER A 40 -7.53 -0.22 4.96
CA SER A 40 -7.83 -1.55 4.43
C SER A 40 -6.75 -2.56 4.79
N ARG A 41 -5.46 -2.19 4.64
CA ARG A 41 -4.35 -3.07 5.02
C ARG A 41 -4.28 -3.33 6.52
N ALA A 42 -4.61 -2.36 7.36
CA ALA A 42 -4.67 -2.59 8.79
C ALA A 42 -5.70 -3.67 9.15
N TYR A 43 -6.86 -3.70 8.48
CA TYR A 43 -7.82 -4.79 8.64
C TYR A 43 -7.27 -6.14 8.17
N ASP A 44 -6.58 -6.20 7.03
CA ASP A 44 -5.92 -7.42 6.56
C ASP A 44 -4.88 -7.94 7.57
N CYS A 45 -4.17 -7.02 8.24
CA CYS A 45 -3.21 -7.34 9.28
C CYS A 45 -3.83 -7.66 10.65
N GLY A 46 -5.17 -7.66 10.78
CA GLY A 46 -5.88 -7.85 12.05
C GLY A 46 -5.58 -6.77 13.08
N LEU A 47 -5.27 -5.54 12.65
CA LEU A 47 -4.99 -4.42 13.52
C LEU A 47 -6.29 -3.68 13.89
N PRO A 48 -6.42 -3.19 15.13
CA PRO A 48 -7.54 -2.33 15.50
C PRO A 48 -7.41 -0.97 14.80
N VAL A 49 -8.52 -0.48 14.25
CA VAL A 49 -8.58 0.82 13.55
C VAL A 49 -9.75 1.64 14.07
N ASP A 50 -9.46 2.81 14.62
CA ASP A 50 -10.47 3.83 14.93
C ASP A 50 -10.80 4.64 13.66
N ARG A 51 -11.60 4.02 12.79
CA ARG A 51 -11.98 4.60 11.50
C ARG A 51 -12.76 5.90 11.66
N SER A 52 -13.61 5.99 12.68
CA SER A 52 -14.41 7.18 12.98
C SER A 52 -13.52 8.38 13.30
N ARG A 53 -12.48 8.18 14.13
CA ARG A 53 -11.49 9.22 14.41
C ARG A 53 -10.74 9.65 13.16
N ILE A 54 -10.29 8.72 12.32
CA ILE A 54 -9.59 9.06 11.07
C ILE A 54 -10.51 9.91 10.16
N ILE A 55 -11.76 9.50 9.96
CA ILE A 55 -12.74 10.25 9.14
C ILE A 55 -13.03 11.64 9.72
N ALA A 56 -13.16 11.76 11.04
CA ALA A 56 -13.47 13.01 11.70
C ALA A 56 -12.41 14.10 11.45
N ARG A 57 -11.17 13.68 11.21
CA ARG A 57 -10.03 14.57 10.94
C ARG A 57 -9.82 14.91 9.46
N LEU A 58 -10.58 14.28 8.56
CA LEU A 58 -10.60 14.65 7.15
C LEU A 58 -11.54 15.84 6.92
N ASP A 59 -11.17 16.68 5.95
CA ASP A 59 -12.04 17.72 5.44
C ASP A 59 -13.31 17.12 4.82
N ARG A 60 -14.38 17.92 4.78
CA ARG A 60 -15.72 17.43 4.37
C ARG A 60 -15.71 16.79 2.97
N GLN A 61 -14.97 17.36 2.03
CA GLN A 61 -14.83 16.83 0.66
C GLN A 61 -14.07 15.50 0.63
N ASP A 62 -13.07 15.35 1.50
CA ASP A 62 -12.21 14.19 1.57
C ASP A 62 -12.87 13.01 2.29
N ARG A 63 -13.82 13.26 3.19
CA ARG A 63 -14.61 12.19 3.84
C ARG A 63 -15.35 11.31 2.83
N GLN A 64 -16.01 11.91 1.84
CA GLN A 64 -16.73 11.15 0.82
C GLN A 64 -15.76 10.37 -0.08
N ARG A 65 -14.65 11.00 -0.49
CA ARG A 65 -13.58 10.34 -1.25
C ARG A 65 -12.97 9.17 -0.50
N PHE A 66 -12.73 9.33 0.80
CA PHE A 66 -12.23 8.27 1.68
C PHE A 66 -13.16 7.08 1.72
N VAL A 67 -14.46 7.30 1.94
CA VAL A 67 -15.45 6.21 2.01
C VAL A 67 -15.52 5.45 0.69
N ALA A 68 -15.56 6.18 -0.44
CA ALA A 68 -15.57 5.58 -1.77
C ALA A 68 -14.29 4.77 -2.06
N ALA A 69 -13.11 5.34 -1.79
CA ALA A 69 -11.83 4.66 -2.00
C ALA A 69 -11.68 3.43 -1.09
N ASN A 70 -12.03 3.56 0.20
CA ASN A 70 -11.91 2.48 1.17
C ASN A 70 -12.82 1.29 0.82
N ALA A 71 -14.03 1.54 0.31
CA ALA A 71 -14.89 0.48 -0.21
C ALA A 71 -14.24 -0.29 -1.37
N GLY A 72 -13.56 0.41 -2.29
CA GLY A 72 -12.83 -0.22 -3.40
C GLY A 72 -11.65 -1.09 -2.93
N TYR A 73 -10.97 -0.70 -1.85
CA TYR A 73 -9.89 -1.50 -1.28
C TYR A 73 -10.39 -2.70 -0.47
N ALA A 74 -11.51 -2.56 0.25
CA ALA A 74 -12.11 -3.66 1.02
C ALA A 74 -12.46 -4.87 0.13
N VAL A 75 -12.96 -4.64 -1.09
CA VAL A 75 -13.23 -5.74 -2.05
C VAL A 75 -11.94 -6.45 -2.47
N LYS A 76 -10.84 -5.71 -2.64
CA LYS A 76 -9.52 -6.30 -2.99
C LYS A 76 -8.96 -7.11 -1.83
N SER A 77 -9.07 -6.58 -0.62
CA SER A 77 -8.71 -7.24 0.65
C SER A 77 -9.45 -8.58 0.82
N TYR A 78 -10.78 -8.60 0.64
CA TYR A 78 -11.58 -9.83 0.74
C TYR A 78 -11.16 -10.90 -0.27
N LYS A 79 -10.78 -10.50 -1.49
CA LYS A 79 -10.33 -11.43 -2.55
C LYS A 79 -8.91 -11.95 -2.32
N ALA A 80 -8.13 -11.32 -1.44
CA ALA A 80 -6.73 -11.64 -1.23
C ALA A 80 -6.30 -11.38 0.24
N PRO A 81 -6.84 -12.16 1.21
CA PRO A 81 -6.45 -12.03 2.61
C PRO A 81 -5.01 -12.53 2.76
N HIS A 82 -4.07 -11.60 2.74
CA HIS A 82 -2.66 -11.89 2.97
C HIS A 82 -2.35 -11.72 4.45
N ARG A 83 -1.66 -12.70 5.05
CA ARG A 83 -1.08 -12.50 6.38
C ARG A 83 0.01 -11.46 6.28
N CYS A 84 -0.10 -10.40 7.08
CA CYS A 84 0.97 -9.41 7.18
C CYS A 84 2.14 -9.98 7.97
N GLU A 85 3.34 -9.80 7.44
CA GLU A 85 4.58 -10.07 8.16
C GLU A 85 4.74 -9.12 9.35
N ALA A 86 5.52 -9.51 10.36
CA ALA A 86 5.67 -8.73 11.60
C ALA A 86 6.17 -7.29 11.35
N SER A 87 7.09 -7.11 10.41
CA SER A 87 7.63 -5.81 10.02
C SER A 87 6.59 -4.92 9.32
N GLU A 88 5.79 -5.50 8.43
CA GLU A 88 4.70 -4.80 7.76
C GLU A 88 3.64 -4.39 8.78
N ARG A 89 3.27 -5.30 9.68
CA ARG A 89 2.29 -5.05 10.73
C ARG A 89 2.69 -3.87 11.62
N GLU A 90 3.95 -3.78 12.04
CA GLU A 90 4.41 -2.67 12.87
C GLU A 90 4.45 -1.35 12.09
N ARG A 91 4.86 -1.37 10.82
CA ARG A 91 4.79 -0.20 9.93
C ARG A 91 3.34 0.32 9.80
N ILE A 92 2.40 -0.56 9.47
CA ILE A 92 0.99 -0.19 9.28
C ILE A 92 0.39 0.34 10.59
N LYS A 93 0.73 -0.26 11.73
CA LYS A 93 0.32 0.24 13.05
C LYS A 93 0.81 1.68 13.29
N GLY A 94 2.05 1.98 12.93
CA GLY A 94 2.61 3.33 12.98
C GLY A 94 1.84 4.32 12.10
N GLU A 95 1.54 3.92 10.86
CA GLU A 95 0.80 4.74 9.90
C GLU A 95 -0.65 5.03 10.35
N ILE A 96 -1.37 4.02 10.85
CA ILE A 96 -2.71 4.21 11.44
C ILE A 96 -2.67 5.16 12.62
N GLY A 97 -1.66 5.02 13.48
CA GLY A 97 -1.45 5.93 14.60
C GLY A 97 -1.22 7.38 14.13
N ALA A 98 -0.46 7.58 13.05
CA ALA A 98 -0.25 8.91 12.47
C ALA A 98 -1.55 9.49 11.89
N LEU A 99 -2.30 8.70 11.12
CA LEU A 99 -3.59 9.11 10.54
C LEU A 99 -4.61 9.50 11.63
N ALA A 100 -4.62 8.81 12.76
CA ALA A 100 -5.53 9.10 13.87
C ALA A 100 -5.15 10.37 14.68
N ARG A 101 -3.91 10.86 14.54
CA ARG A 101 -3.36 12.02 15.27
C ARG A 101 -3.21 13.30 14.45
N ARG A 102 -3.17 13.19 13.12
CA ARG A 102 -3.05 14.31 12.19
C ARG A 102 -4.17 15.31 12.37
#